data_AF-A0A0Q5XNY8-F1
#
_entry.id   AF-A0A0Q5XNY8-F1
#
_cell.length_a   1.000
_cell.length_b   1.000
_cell.length_c   1.000
_cell.angle_alpha   90.00
_cell.angle_beta   90.00
_cell.angle_gamma   90.00
#
_symmetry.space_group_name_H-M   'P 1'
#
loop_
_entity.id
_entity.type
_entity.pdbx_description
1 polymer ?
#
loop_
_entity_poly.entity_id
_entity_poly.type
_entity_poly.pdbx_seq_one_letter_code
_entity_poly.pdbx_strand_id
1 'polypeptide(L)' 'MAQASLAVSTIRVPKRREVDVVASAVFAWCAERRIGLRTQAGVSAASAAISLFESGYRTQDALFHALHGLSGNDLAHFG' A
#
# COMPACT_ATOMS: atom_id res chain seq x y z
N MET A 1 -25.62 17.60 -26.79
CA MET A 1 -24.22 17.88 -26.43
C MET A 1 -24.01 17.39 -25.00
N ALA A 2 -22.95 16.59 -24.78
CA ALA A 2 -22.43 16.04 -23.52
C ALA A 2 -23.33 15.04 -22.74
N GLN A 3 -23.15 13.74 -23.01
CA GLN A 3 -23.55 12.66 -22.11
C GLN A 3 -22.49 12.55 -21.02
N ALA A 4 -22.89 12.74 -19.76
CA ALA A 4 -22.04 12.58 -18.59
C ALA A 4 -21.74 11.09 -18.36
N SER A 5 -20.50 10.66 -18.60
CA SER A 5 -20.00 9.36 -18.15
C SER A 5 -19.49 9.49 -16.72
N LEU A 6 -20.37 9.28 -15.75
CA LEU A 6 -19.96 8.99 -14.39
C LEU A 6 -19.35 7.58 -14.39
N ALA A 7 -18.02 7.50 -14.36
CA ALA A 7 -17.31 6.26 -14.13
C ALA A 7 -17.72 5.74 -12.75
N VAL A 8 -18.67 4.80 -12.72
CA VAL A 8 -18.96 4.00 -11.54
C VAL A 8 -17.65 3.30 -11.17
N SER A 9 -16.96 3.83 -10.16
CA SER A 9 -15.80 3.17 -9.57
C SER A 9 -16.31 1.86 -8.99
N THR A 10 -16.17 0.80 -9.77
CA THR A 10 -16.50 -0.54 -9.34
C THR A 10 -15.57 -0.83 -8.18
N ILE A 11 -16.13 -0.91 -6.97
CA ILE A 11 -15.37 -1.25 -5.76
C ILE A 11 -14.74 -2.62 -6.01
N ARG A 12 -13.46 -2.61 -6.34
CA ARG A 12 -12.71 -3.82 -6.62
C ARG A 12 -12.41 -4.51 -5.30
N VAL A 13 -12.99 -5.67 -5.09
CA VAL A 13 -12.63 -6.52 -3.94
C VAL A 13 -11.28 -7.19 -4.25
N PRO A 14 -10.24 -6.99 -3.42
CA PRO A 14 -8.96 -7.66 -3.64
C PRO A 14 -9.10 -9.17 -3.40
N LYS A 15 -8.42 -9.98 -4.21
CA LYS A 15 -8.31 -11.41 -3.95
C LYS A 15 -7.47 -11.64 -2.70
N ARG A 16 -7.71 -12.75 -1.99
CA ARG A 16 -6.97 -13.09 -0.76
C ARG A 16 -5.45 -13.04 -0.92
N ARG A 17 -4.93 -13.55 -2.05
CA ARG A 17 -3.49 -13.50 -2.36
C ARG A 17 -2.93 -12.08 -2.47
N GLU A 18 -3.73 -11.13 -2.92
CA GLU A 18 -3.33 -9.73 -3.05
C GLU A 18 -3.21 -9.09 -1.67
N VAL A 19 -4.18 -9.38 -0.80
CA VAL A 19 -4.14 -8.99 0.62
C VAL A 19 -2.93 -9.62 1.31
N ASP A 20 -2.67 -10.91 1.07
CA ASP A 20 -1.54 -11.62 1.65
C ASP A 20 -0.20 -10.99 1.24
N VAL A 21 -0.05 -10.62 -0.04
CA VAL A 21 1.16 -9.94 -0.56
C VAL A 21 1.39 -8.59 0.09
N VAL A 22 0.36 -7.74 0.15
CA VAL A 22 0.45 -6.41 0.75
C VAL A 22 0.72 -6.51 2.25
N ALA A 23 -0.04 -7.36 2.95
CA ALA A 23 0.12 -7.55 4.40
C ALA A 23 1.54 -8.03 4.72
N SER A 24 2.05 -9.03 4.00
CA SER A 24 3.39 -9.58 4.25
C SER A 24 4.49 -8.54 4.02
N ALA A 25 4.36 -7.66 3.04
CA ALA A 25 5.32 -6.57 2.80
C ALA A 25 5.30 -5.53 3.92
N VAL A 26 4.10 -5.11 4.34
CA VAL A 26 3.94 -4.13 5.43
C VAL A 26 4.42 -4.70 6.77
N PHE A 27 4.12 -5.97 7.07
CA PHE A 27 4.62 -6.63 8.27
C PHE A 27 6.14 -6.73 8.28
N ALA A 28 6.76 -7.08 7.16
CA ALA A 28 8.22 -7.12 7.04
C ALA A 28 8.84 -5.73 7.27
N TRP A 29 8.28 -4.68 6.66
CA TRP A 29 8.74 -3.30 6.84
C TRP A 29 8.63 -2.83 8.30
N CYS A 30 7.50 -3.14 8.95
CA CYS A 30 7.29 -2.83 10.36
C CYS A 30 8.28 -3.57 11.27
N ALA A 31 8.51 -4.86 11.01
CA ALA A 31 9.41 -5.69 11.79
C ALA A 31 10.87 -5.19 11.71
N GLU A 32 11.33 -4.85 10.51
CA GLU A 32 12.68 -4.34 10.28
C GLU A 32 12.94 -3.02 11.03
N ARG A 33 11.96 -2.11 11.04
CA ARG A 33 12.08 -0.78 11.68
C ARG A 33 11.67 -0.76 13.14
N ARG A 34 11.23 -1.90 13.70
CA ARG A 34 10.64 -2.00 15.05
C ARG A 34 9.46 -1.05 15.26
N ILE A 35 8.67 -0.83 14.21
CA ILE A 35 7.48 0.02 14.22
C ILE A 35 6.26 -0.87 14.45
N GLY A 36 5.35 -0.44 15.33
CA GLY A 36 4.08 -1.12 15.50
C GLY A 36 3.15 -0.85 14.31
N LEU A 37 2.50 -1.88 13.76
CA LEU A 37 1.56 -1.74 12.64
C LEU A 37 0.44 -0.73 12.92
N ARG A 38 0.00 -0.63 14.18
CA ARG A 38 -1.07 0.28 14.62
C ARG A 38 -0.61 1.72 14.88
N THR A 39 0.68 2.01 14.72
CA THR A 39 1.19 3.38 14.82
C THR A 39 0.87 4.15 13.54
N GLN A 40 0.92 5.49 13.59
CA GLN A 40 0.74 6.31 12.40
C GLN A 40 1.69 5.92 11.26
N ALA A 41 2.97 5.69 11.58
CA ALA A 41 3.95 5.22 10.59
C ALA A 41 3.58 3.85 9.97
N GLY A 42 3.04 2.93 10.77
CA GLY A 42 2.56 1.64 10.28
C GLY A 42 1.34 1.77 9.36
N VAL A 43 0.41 2.67 9.69
CA VAL A 43 -0.77 2.97 8.86
C VAL A 43 -0.37 3.66 7.55
N SER A 44 0.54 4.64 7.61
CA SER A 44 1.11 5.29 6.41
C SER A 44 1.81 4.29 5.50
N ALA A 45 2.59 3.36 6.06
CA ALA A 45 3.22 2.30 5.29
C ALA A 45 2.21 1.34 4.64
N ALA A 46 1.13 1.00 5.34
CA ALA A 46 0.06 0.19 4.77
C ALA A 46 -0.64 0.89 3.60
N SER A 47 -0.93 2.18 3.74
CA SER A 47 -1.52 3.01 2.69
C SER A 47 -0.60 3.12 1.48
N ALA A 48 0.70 3.39 1.69
CA ALA A 48 1.70 3.41 0.63
C ALA A 48 1.82 2.04 -0.08
N ALA A 49 1.78 0.94 0.66
CA ALA A 49 1.86 -0.41 0.10
C ALA A 49 0.65 -0.72 -0.81
N ILE A 50 -0.54 -0.25 -0.46
CA ILE A 50 -1.74 -0.38 -1.29
C ILE A 50 -1.58 0.41 -2.58
N SER A 51 -1.15 1.67 -2.52
CA SER A 51 -0.93 2.49 -3.72
C SER A 51 0.14 1.90 -4.63
N LEU A 52 1.23 1.39 -4.07
CA LEU A 52 2.26 0.68 -4.83
C LEU A 52 1.67 -0.59 -5.47
N PHE A 53 0.89 -1.38 -4.75
CA PHE A 53 0.24 -2.56 -5.30
C PHE A 53 -0.70 -2.20 -6.47
N GLU A 54 -1.44 -1.11 -6.36
CA GLU A 54 -2.30 -0.60 -7.44
C GLU A 54 -1.50 -0.13 -8.65
N SER A 55 -0.33 0.50 -8.45
CA SER A 55 0.57 0.92 -9.52
C SER A 55 1.28 -0.23 -10.27
N GLY A 56 1.25 -1.45 -9.73
CA GLY A 56 1.74 -2.66 -10.43
C GLY A 56 2.71 -3.54 -9.64
N TYR A 57 3.04 -3.20 -8.40
CA TYR A 57 3.93 -4.02 -7.56
C TYR A 57 3.17 -5.25 -7.04
N ARG A 58 3.29 -6.39 -7.73
CA ARG A 58 2.49 -7.60 -7.46
C ARG A 58 3.14 -8.62 -6.53
N THR A 59 4.36 -8.39 -6.06
CA THR A 59 5.09 -9.32 -5.20
C THR A 59 5.45 -8.67 -3.88
N GLN A 60 5.56 -9.50 -2.83
CA GLN A 60 5.95 -9.04 -1.50
C GLN A 60 7.30 -8.34 -1.53
N ASP A 61 8.29 -8.94 -2.19
CA ASP A 61 9.66 -8.42 -2.25
C ASP A 61 9.72 -7.05 -2.95
N ALA A 62 9.03 -6.91 -4.08
CA ALA A 62 8.99 -5.64 -4.82
C ALA A 62 8.28 -4.54 -4.00
N LEU A 63 7.19 -4.88 -3.31
CA LEU A 63 6.52 -3.94 -2.40
C LEU A 63 7.40 -3.55 -1.22
N PHE A 64 8.05 -4.53 -0.60
CA PHE A 64 8.92 -4.31 0.54
C PHE A 64 10.12 -3.42 0.15
N HIS A 65 10.76 -3.70 -1.00
CA HIS A 65 11.85 -2.89 -1.51
C HIS A 65 11.40 -1.46 -1.85
N ALA A 66 10.23 -1.30 -2.47
CA ALA A 66 9.67 0.02 -2.76
C ALA A 66 9.35 0.80 -1.48
N LEU A 67 8.71 0.16 -0.48
CA LEU A 67 8.45 0.74 0.84
C LEU A 67 9.74 1.11 1.59
N HIS A 68 10.79 0.30 1.44
CA HIS A 68 12.09 0.58 2.03
C HIS A 68 12.74 1.84 1.43
N GLY A 69 12.50 2.09 0.14
CA GLY A 69 12.97 3.28 -0.57
C GLY A 69 12.22 4.56 -0.21
N LEU A 70 11.02 4.46 0.37
CA LEU A 70 10.27 5.63 0.84
C LEU A 70 10.91 6.20 2.11
N SER A 71 11.25 7.48 2.07
CA SER A 71 11.73 8.20 3.25
C SER A 71 10.55 8.58 4.15
N GLY A 72 10.83 8.96 5.40
CA GLY A 72 9.79 9.39 6.36
C GLY A 72 8.92 10.55 5.86
N ASN A 73 9.43 11.38 4.95
CA ASN A 73 8.68 12.49 4.36
C ASN A 73 7.72 12.00 3.25
N ASP A 74 8.10 10.95 2.51
CA ASP A 74 7.23 10.33 1.50
C ASP A 74 6.03 9.63 2.18
N LEU A 75 6.27 8.97 3.31
CA LEU A 75 5.24 8.30 4.12
C LEU A 75 4.26 9.28 4.77
N ALA A 76 4.68 10.53 5.04
CA ALA A 76 3.79 11.56 5.58
C ALA A 76 2.67 11.95 4.61
N HIS A 77 2.81 11.71 3.30
CA HIS A 77 1.73 11.92 2.33
C HIS A 77 0.60 10.88 2.46
N PHE A 78 0.88 9.75 3.11
CA PHE A 78 -0.04 8.64 3.26
C PHE A 78 -0.71 8.58 4.66
N GLY A 79 -0.42 9.54 5.55
CA GLY A 79 -0.84 9.56 6.95
C GLY A 79 -1.58 10.81 7.39
#